data_AF-A0A519LA47-F1
#
_entry.id   AF-A0A519LA47-F1
#
_cell.length_a   1.000
_cell.length_b   1.000
_cell.length_c   1.000
_cell.angle_alpha   90.00
_cell.angle_beta   90.00
_cell.angle_gamma   90.00
#
_symmetry.space_group_name_H-M   'P 1'
#
loop_
_entity.id
_entity.type
_entity.pdbx_description
1 polymer ?
#
loop_
_entity_poly.entity_id
_entity_poly.type
_entity_poly.pdbx_seq_one_letter_code
_entity_poly.pdbx_strand_id
1 'polypeptide(L)'
;VQPGQSLILGLGRGVPDPSVPEGGRYFNSLFVLTDQGGDGLRVSSVYDKYRLVPFGEFLPAGGLMGALGVRALTHMPLDFSPGPRPAPIDIPGAPRAQPLICYESLYPGFTPGAAGRPGWIVNISNDAWFGRTSGPLQHLNLASYRAIETGLPVVRATPTGTSAMIDPWGRVIDGQRLDPGESGVIDARLPHPTGITLYGRIGDLLFWLAVVVGLAIGAPWRKLSRSRTVVP
;
A
#
# COMPACT_ATOMS: atom_id res chain seq x y z
N VAL A 1 -8.87 -24.19 -0.25
CA VAL A 1 -7.75 -24.09 -1.22
C VAL A 1 -7.45 -25.50 -1.66
N GLN A 2 -7.47 -25.75 -2.96
CA GLN A 2 -7.14 -27.04 -3.55
C GLN A 2 -5.71 -27.04 -4.10
N PRO A 3 -5.12 -28.20 -4.41
CA PRO A 3 -3.83 -28.27 -5.11
C PRO A 3 -3.85 -27.41 -6.38
N GLY A 4 -2.81 -26.59 -6.57
CA GLY A 4 -2.72 -25.64 -7.68
C GLY A 4 -3.37 -24.27 -7.44
N GLN A 5 -4.04 -24.07 -6.29
CA GLN A 5 -4.55 -22.75 -5.87
C GLN A 5 -3.65 -22.12 -4.81
N SER A 6 -3.58 -20.79 -4.83
CA SER A 6 -2.94 -19.97 -3.80
C SER A 6 -4.00 -19.15 -3.06
N LEU A 7 -3.91 -19.10 -1.73
CA LEU A 7 -4.71 -18.24 -0.86
C LEU A 7 -3.84 -17.12 -0.30
N ILE A 8 -4.27 -15.88 -0.50
CA ILE A 8 -3.63 -14.70 0.08
C ILE A 8 -4.51 -14.16 1.19
N LEU A 9 -3.94 -13.95 2.38
CA LEU A 9 -4.68 -13.41 3.53
C LEU A 9 -3.79 -12.55 4.42
N GLY A 10 -4.42 -11.62 5.16
CA GLY A 10 -3.76 -10.80 6.16
C GLY A 10 -3.90 -11.40 7.57
N LEU A 11 -2.80 -11.48 8.32
CA LEU A 11 -2.75 -11.95 9.71
C LEU A 11 -1.67 -11.20 10.51
N GLY A 12 -1.84 -11.14 11.83
CA GLY A 12 -0.78 -10.73 12.74
C GLY A 12 0.29 -11.83 12.86
N ARG A 13 1.58 -11.45 12.86
CA ARG A 13 2.71 -12.38 12.98
C ARG A 13 3.60 -11.97 14.14
N GLY A 14 3.75 -12.83 15.14
CA GLY A 14 4.71 -12.66 16.23
C GLY A 14 5.99 -13.42 15.94
N VAL A 15 7.14 -12.79 16.16
CA VAL A 15 8.47 -13.41 16.08
C VAL A 15 9.18 -13.19 17.41
N PRO A 16 9.62 -14.26 18.10
CA PRO A 16 10.43 -14.11 19.30
C PRO A 16 11.68 -13.27 19.02
N ASP A 17 11.90 -12.26 19.85
CA ASP A 17 13.04 -11.37 19.76
C ASP A 17 13.43 -10.94 21.19
N PRO A 18 14.42 -11.62 21.79
CA PRO A 18 14.85 -11.30 23.15
C PRO A 18 15.50 -9.91 23.28
N SER A 19 15.82 -9.24 22.17
CA SER A 19 16.45 -7.91 22.20
C SER A 19 15.46 -6.76 22.43
N VAL A 20 14.16 -7.00 22.30
CA VAL A 20 13.11 -6.01 22.54
C VAL A 20 12.44 -6.23 23.90
N PRO A 21 11.98 -5.16 24.60
CA PRO A 21 11.41 -5.28 25.96
C PRO A 21 10.21 -6.22 26.07
N GLU A 22 9.45 -6.37 24.98
CA GLU A 22 8.24 -7.19 24.91
C GLU A 22 8.55 -8.67 24.63
N GLY A 23 9.82 -9.05 24.44
CA GLY A 23 10.27 -10.42 24.16
C GLY A 23 9.93 -10.94 22.76
N GLY A 24 9.33 -10.10 21.91
CA GLY A 24 8.96 -10.44 20.55
C GLY A 24 8.61 -9.22 19.71
N ARG A 25 8.77 -9.36 18.39
CA ARG A 25 8.33 -8.37 17.39
C ARG A 25 7.04 -8.84 16.74
N TYR A 26 6.08 -7.92 16.63
CA TYR A 26 4.79 -8.20 16.02
C TYR A 26 4.68 -7.48 14.68
N PHE A 27 4.11 -8.11 13.67
CA PHE A 27 3.97 -7.56 12.32
C PHE A 27 2.54 -7.70 11.81
N ASN A 28 2.07 -6.68 11.09
CA ASN A 28 0.89 -6.80 10.24
C ASN A 28 1.35 -7.43 8.92
N SER A 29 0.92 -8.66 8.63
CA SER A 29 1.54 -9.48 7.58
C SER A 29 0.52 -9.99 6.57
N LEU A 30 0.94 -10.11 5.32
CA LEU A 30 0.27 -10.84 4.26
C LEU A 30 0.95 -12.20 4.10
N PHE A 31 0.16 -13.26 4.09
CA PHE A 31 0.61 -14.64 3.88
C PHE A 31 0.08 -15.16 2.55
N VAL A 32 0.91 -15.94 1.85
CA VAL A 32 0.52 -16.73 0.69
C VAL A 32 0.56 -18.19 1.09
N LEU A 33 -0.60 -18.84 1.11
CA LEU A 33 -0.78 -20.23 1.49
C LEU A 33 -1.08 -21.08 0.26
N THR A 34 -0.45 -22.24 0.16
CA THR A 34 -0.70 -23.20 -0.93
C THR A 34 -0.97 -24.59 -0.37
N ASP A 35 -1.83 -25.33 -1.07
CA ASP A 35 -1.95 -26.77 -0.88
C ASP A 35 -1.00 -27.50 -1.84
N GLN A 36 -0.14 -28.36 -1.28
CA GLN A 36 0.81 -29.18 -2.04
C GLN A 36 0.41 -30.67 -2.07
N GLY A 37 -0.84 -31.00 -1.72
CA GLY A 37 -1.36 -32.37 -1.72
C GLY A 37 -0.91 -33.22 -0.53
N GLY A 38 -0.46 -32.58 0.56
CA GLY A 38 -0.08 -33.22 1.81
C GLY A 38 -0.95 -32.77 2.99
N ASP A 39 -0.49 -32.99 4.23
CA ASP A 39 -1.24 -32.62 5.43
C ASP A 39 -1.21 -31.10 5.68
N GLY A 40 -2.16 -30.40 5.06
CA GLY A 40 -2.46 -28.99 5.33
C GLY A 40 -1.78 -27.98 4.42
N LEU A 41 -2.09 -26.70 4.68
CA LEU A 41 -1.58 -25.57 3.90
C LEU A 41 -0.14 -25.23 4.28
N ARG A 42 0.68 -24.94 3.28
CA ARG A 42 2.05 -24.47 3.44
C ARG A 42 2.14 -22.96 3.19
N VAL A 43 2.93 -22.27 4.00
CA VAL A 43 3.29 -20.87 3.77
C VAL A 43 4.35 -20.82 2.67
N SER A 44 4.01 -20.20 1.54
CA SER A 44 4.88 -20.05 0.38
C SER A 44 5.57 -18.68 0.31
N SER A 45 4.94 -17.64 0.85
CA SER A 45 5.50 -16.30 0.95
C SER A 45 4.87 -15.53 2.11
N VAL A 46 5.64 -14.61 2.69
CA VAL A 46 5.20 -13.69 3.74
C VAL A 46 5.69 -12.29 3.40
N TYR A 47 4.82 -11.30 3.57
CA TYR A 47 5.16 -9.89 3.47
C TYR A 47 4.73 -9.18 4.74
N ASP A 48 5.68 -8.58 5.46
CA ASP A 48 5.39 -7.73 6.60
C ASP A 48 5.23 -6.28 6.15
N LYS A 49 4.17 -5.62 6.63
CA LYS A 49 3.86 -4.22 6.30
C LYS A 49 5.06 -3.32 6.60
N TYR A 50 5.49 -2.57 5.60
CA TYR A 50 6.61 -1.65 5.69
C TYR A 50 6.20 -0.33 6.33
N ARG A 51 5.11 0.28 5.83
CA ARG A 51 4.69 1.62 6.23
C ARG A 51 3.51 1.57 7.18
N LEU A 52 3.82 1.76 8.45
CA LEU A 52 2.84 1.71 9.53
C LEU A 52 2.04 3.01 9.64
N VAL A 53 0.81 2.90 10.12
CA VAL A 53 -0.09 4.02 10.39
C VAL A 53 0.21 4.59 11.78
N PRO A 54 0.60 5.87 11.89
CA PRO A 54 0.77 6.53 13.19
C PRO A 54 -0.50 6.46 14.04
N PHE A 55 -0.36 6.20 15.34
CA PHE A 55 -1.44 6.08 16.33
C PHE A 55 -2.41 4.91 16.15
N GLY A 56 -2.41 4.26 14.98
CA GLY A 56 -3.18 3.04 14.70
C GLY A 56 -2.36 1.76 14.87
N GLU A 57 -1.11 1.77 14.41
CA GLU A 57 -0.23 0.59 14.41
C GLU A 57 1.03 0.78 15.28
N PHE A 58 1.40 2.01 15.59
CA PHE A 58 2.49 2.33 16.52
C PHE A 58 2.25 3.71 17.16
N LEU A 59 2.87 3.97 18.31
CA LEU A 59 2.83 5.28 18.96
C LEU A 59 4.05 6.13 18.54
N PRO A 60 3.88 7.24 17.78
CA PRO A 60 4.98 8.14 17.47
C PRO A 60 5.62 8.70 18.74
N ALA A 61 6.96 8.74 18.78
CA ALA A 61 7.70 9.13 19.97
C ALA A 61 7.24 8.38 21.24
N GLY A 62 7.04 7.05 21.12
CA GLY A 62 6.39 6.21 22.12
C GLY A 62 6.89 6.36 23.56
N GLY A 63 8.19 6.66 23.77
CA GLY A 63 8.72 6.97 25.10
C GLY A 63 8.11 8.23 25.73
N LEU A 64 8.05 9.35 24.98
CA LEU A 64 7.49 10.62 25.44
C LEU A 64 5.96 10.54 25.53
N MET A 65 5.31 10.02 24.47
CA MET A 65 3.85 9.96 24.41
C MET A 65 3.27 8.91 25.35
N GLY A 66 3.99 7.82 25.61
CA GLY A 66 3.66 6.85 26.65
C GLY A 66 3.74 7.46 28.04
N ALA A 67 4.77 8.24 28.35
CA ALA A 67 4.89 8.96 29.62
C ALA A 67 3.77 9.99 29.84
N LEU A 68 3.23 10.55 28.76
CA LEU A 68 2.08 11.46 28.78
C LEU A 68 0.71 10.74 28.80
N GLY A 69 0.68 9.40 28.88
CA GLY A 69 -0.55 8.62 28.97
C GLY A 69 -1.34 8.47 27.66
N VAL A 70 -0.79 8.91 26.52
CA VAL A 70 -1.48 8.91 25.21
C VAL A 70 -1.74 7.49 24.70
N ARG A 71 -0.98 6.50 25.17
CA ARG A 71 -1.17 5.08 24.80
C ARG A 71 -2.58 4.57 25.17
N ALA A 72 -3.18 5.09 26.25
CA ALA A 72 -4.55 4.74 26.64
C ALA A 72 -5.63 5.24 25.67
N LEU A 73 -5.28 6.17 24.78
CA LEU A 73 -6.16 6.69 23.72
C LEU A 73 -6.01 5.93 22.40
N THR A 74 -5.03 5.02 22.31
CA THR A 74 -4.82 4.20 21.12
C THR A 74 -5.50 2.84 21.27
N HIS A 75 -6.02 2.29 20.18
CA HIS A 75 -6.76 1.03 20.19
C HIS A 75 -5.88 -0.23 20.20
N MET A 76 -4.54 -0.08 20.30
CA MET A 76 -3.58 -1.19 20.25
C MET A 76 -2.76 -1.29 21.55
N PRO A 77 -2.76 -2.46 22.22
CA PRO A 77 -1.96 -2.67 23.44
C PRO A 77 -0.46 -2.86 23.17
N LEU A 78 -0.08 -3.22 21.94
CA LEU A 78 1.30 -3.45 21.51
C LEU A 78 1.54 -2.82 20.12
N ASP A 79 2.76 -2.33 19.90
CA ASP A 79 3.13 -1.65 18.65
C ASP A 79 3.57 -2.69 17.61
N PHE A 80 3.18 -2.49 16.35
CA PHE A 80 3.73 -3.27 15.25
C PHE A 80 5.14 -2.80 14.91
N SER A 81 5.99 -3.75 14.54
CA SER A 81 7.28 -3.54 13.91
C SER A 81 7.12 -3.33 12.40
N PRO A 82 7.88 -2.40 11.79
CA PRO A 82 7.91 -2.27 10.34
C PRO A 82 8.66 -3.45 9.71
N GLY A 83 8.14 -3.93 8.58
CA GLY A 83 8.79 -4.88 7.68
C GLY A 83 9.88 -4.26 6.81
N PRO A 84 10.51 -5.04 5.91
CA PRO A 84 11.43 -4.53 4.91
C PRO A 84 10.69 -3.71 3.84
N ARG A 85 11.42 -2.91 3.04
CA ARG A 85 10.84 -2.17 1.91
C ARG A 85 10.03 -3.12 1.01
N PRO A 86 8.83 -2.73 0.52
CA PRO A 86 8.01 -3.61 -0.29
C PRO A 86 8.76 -4.06 -1.54
N ALA A 87 8.64 -5.34 -1.85
CA ALA A 87 9.21 -5.97 -3.04
C ALA A 87 8.25 -7.06 -3.54
N PRO A 88 8.27 -7.39 -4.84
CA PRO A 88 7.41 -8.44 -5.37
C PRO A 88 7.63 -9.80 -4.69
N ILE A 89 6.54 -10.49 -4.38
CA ILE A 89 6.55 -11.84 -3.80
C ILE A 89 6.09 -12.88 -4.84
N ASP A 90 6.53 -14.11 -4.65
CA ASP A 90 6.13 -15.22 -5.52
C ASP A 90 4.73 -15.72 -5.16
N ILE A 91 3.91 -15.91 -6.19
CA ILE A 91 2.56 -16.46 -6.07
C ILE A 91 2.53 -17.75 -6.90
N PRO A 92 2.56 -18.93 -6.28
CA PRO A 92 2.49 -20.18 -7.03
C PRO A 92 1.25 -20.23 -7.93
N GLY A 93 1.46 -20.51 -9.22
CA GLY A 93 0.40 -20.54 -10.24
C GLY A 93 0.03 -19.19 -10.86
N ALA A 94 0.70 -18.09 -10.48
CA ALA A 94 0.45 -16.75 -11.03
C ALA A 94 1.76 -15.95 -11.21
N PRO A 95 1.75 -14.83 -11.97
CA PRO A 95 2.87 -13.90 -11.96
C PRO A 95 3.15 -13.36 -10.55
N ARG A 96 4.41 -12.99 -10.27
CA ARG A 96 4.79 -12.32 -9.02
C ARG A 96 3.91 -11.11 -8.76
N ALA A 97 3.53 -10.91 -7.50
CA ALA A 97 2.65 -9.83 -7.08
C ALA A 97 3.43 -8.79 -6.27
N GLN A 98 3.15 -7.50 -6.44
CA GLN A 98 3.56 -6.49 -5.47
C GLN A 98 2.57 -6.49 -4.30
N PRO A 99 2.96 -6.88 -3.08
CA PRO A 99 2.09 -6.74 -1.92
C PRO A 99 2.09 -5.30 -1.43
N LEU A 100 0.91 -4.80 -1.09
CA LEU A 100 0.67 -3.53 -0.40
C LEU A 100 -0.42 -3.75 0.65
N ILE A 101 -0.13 -3.50 1.92
CA ILE A 101 -1.13 -3.62 2.99
C ILE A 101 -1.72 -2.25 3.28
N CYS A 102 -3.03 -2.13 3.09
CA CYS A 102 -3.83 -0.98 3.46
C CYS A 102 -3.25 0.33 2.91
N TYR A 103 -2.83 1.24 3.80
CA TYR A 103 -2.36 2.58 3.48
C TYR A 103 -1.10 2.62 2.60
N GLU A 104 -0.38 1.51 2.44
CA GLU A 104 0.76 1.43 1.53
C GLU A 104 0.36 1.71 0.08
N SER A 105 -0.90 1.44 -0.28
CA SER A 105 -1.46 1.78 -1.58
C SER A 105 -1.54 3.29 -1.85
N LEU A 106 -1.42 4.15 -0.84
CA LEU A 106 -1.39 5.62 -1.01
C LEU A 106 -0.02 6.14 -1.44
N TYR A 107 1.05 5.35 -1.29
CA TYR A 107 2.41 5.80 -1.59
C TYR A 107 2.91 5.28 -2.94
N PRO A 108 3.42 6.14 -3.82
CA PRO A 108 4.10 5.71 -5.02
C PRO A 108 5.48 5.09 -4.71
N GLY A 109 6.09 4.44 -5.71
CA GLY A 109 7.50 4.04 -5.67
C GLY A 109 7.81 2.74 -4.92
N PHE A 110 6.79 1.98 -4.53
CA PHE A 110 6.96 0.64 -3.94
C PHE A 110 7.00 -0.49 -4.97
N THR A 111 6.48 -0.25 -6.18
CA THR A 111 6.52 -1.24 -7.26
C THR A 111 7.75 -1.00 -8.14
N PRO A 112 8.59 -2.02 -8.40
CA PRO A 112 9.72 -1.87 -9.30
C PRO A 112 9.27 -1.69 -10.75
N GLY A 113 9.95 -0.80 -11.47
CA GLY A 113 9.61 -0.44 -12.85
C GLY A 113 10.01 -1.51 -13.88
N ALA A 114 11.31 -1.69 -14.12
CA ALA A 114 11.82 -2.54 -15.20
C ALA A 114 12.32 -3.90 -14.69
N ALA A 115 13.47 -3.93 -13.99
CA ALA A 115 14.02 -5.15 -13.43
C ALA A 115 13.16 -5.64 -12.25
N GLY A 116 12.74 -6.90 -12.29
CA GLY A 116 11.91 -7.49 -11.24
C GLY A 116 10.45 -7.00 -11.23
N ARG A 117 9.95 -6.41 -12.32
CA ARG A 117 8.57 -5.94 -12.43
C ARG A 117 7.57 -7.10 -12.18
N PRO A 118 6.60 -6.93 -11.27
CA PRO A 118 5.55 -7.92 -11.04
C PRO A 118 4.51 -7.93 -12.17
N GLY A 119 3.64 -8.93 -12.16
CA GLY A 119 2.50 -9.00 -13.08
C GLY A 119 1.25 -8.30 -12.58
N TRP A 120 1.19 -7.92 -11.30
CA TRP A 120 0.02 -7.28 -10.68
C TRP A 120 0.35 -6.78 -9.27
N ILE A 121 -0.57 -6.00 -8.70
CA ILE A 121 -0.50 -5.51 -7.33
C ILE A 121 -1.60 -6.20 -6.51
N VAL A 122 -1.24 -6.77 -5.37
CA VAL A 122 -2.21 -7.24 -4.38
C VAL A 122 -2.32 -6.22 -3.27
N ASN A 123 -3.54 -5.72 -3.03
CA ASN A 123 -3.81 -4.79 -1.96
C ASN A 123 -4.86 -5.34 -1.00
N ILE A 124 -4.42 -5.79 0.17
CA ILE A 124 -5.33 -6.19 1.26
C ILE A 124 -5.49 -5.02 2.22
N SER A 125 -6.72 -4.67 2.59
CA SER A 125 -6.99 -3.57 3.52
C SER A 125 -8.08 -3.93 4.52
N ASN A 126 -8.19 -3.14 5.58
CA ASN A 126 -9.36 -3.13 6.46
C ASN A 126 -9.83 -1.68 6.61
N ASP A 127 -10.86 -1.27 5.87
CA ASP A 127 -11.35 0.11 5.91
C ASP A 127 -12.44 0.32 6.98
N ALA A 128 -12.65 -0.63 7.90
CA ALA A 128 -13.72 -0.57 8.91
C ALA A 128 -13.67 0.70 9.77
N TRP A 129 -12.48 1.24 10.04
CA TRP A 129 -12.30 2.44 10.86
C TRP A 129 -12.85 3.72 10.20
N PHE A 130 -13.08 3.73 8.88
CA PHE A 130 -13.70 4.88 8.24
C PHE A 130 -15.21 4.93 8.45
N GLY A 131 -15.84 3.82 8.87
CA GLY A 131 -17.28 3.69 8.91
C GLY A 131 -17.95 3.97 7.56
N ARG A 132 -19.21 4.40 7.59
CA ARG A 132 -19.99 4.75 6.39
C ARG A 132 -19.72 6.18 5.93
N THR A 133 -18.46 6.50 5.67
CA THR A 133 -18.01 7.82 5.18
C THR A 133 -17.41 7.71 3.78
N SER A 134 -16.89 8.82 3.24
CA SER A 134 -16.22 8.84 1.93
C SER A 134 -14.81 8.22 1.96
N GLY A 135 -14.28 7.89 3.14
CA GLY A 135 -12.92 7.36 3.32
C GLY A 135 -12.59 6.13 2.48
N PRO A 136 -13.40 5.05 2.47
CA PRO A 136 -13.12 3.85 1.68
C PRO A 136 -13.07 4.14 0.17
N LEU A 137 -13.91 5.05 -0.32
CA LEU A 137 -13.93 5.46 -1.73
C LEU A 137 -12.69 6.29 -2.11
N GLN A 138 -12.25 7.18 -1.23
CA GLN A 138 -10.98 7.90 -1.42
C GLN A 138 -9.79 6.93 -1.42
N HIS A 139 -9.79 5.94 -0.53
CA HIS A 139 -8.76 4.92 -0.45
C HIS A 139 -8.72 4.06 -1.73
N LEU A 140 -9.88 3.65 -2.26
CA LEU A 140 -9.98 2.96 -3.55
C LEU A 140 -9.40 3.79 -4.69
N ASN A 141 -9.74 5.08 -4.74
CA ASN A 141 -9.23 5.98 -5.77
C ASN A 141 -7.70 6.06 -5.73
N LEU A 142 -7.13 6.21 -4.52
CA LEU A 142 -5.68 6.25 -4.33
C LEU A 142 -5.00 4.92 -4.69
N ALA A 143 -5.64 3.78 -4.42
CA ALA A 143 -5.16 2.48 -4.90
C ALA A 143 -5.18 2.40 -6.44
N SER A 144 -6.17 3.02 -7.09
CA SER A 144 -6.28 3.05 -8.56
C SER A 144 -5.15 3.84 -9.23
N TYR A 145 -4.63 4.88 -8.57
CA TYR A 145 -3.42 5.58 -9.06
C TYR A 145 -2.20 4.66 -9.15
N ARG A 146 -2.07 3.66 -8.27
CA ARG A 146 -0.97 2.69 -8.36
C ARG A 146 -1.05 1.87 -9.65
N ALA A 147 -2.24 1.56 -10.13
CA ALA A 147 -2.43 0.91 -11.42
C ALA A 147 -1.95 1.82 -12.56
N ILE A 148 -2.42 3.07 -12.59
CA ILE A 148 -2.06 4.09 -13.59
C ILE A 148 -0.55 4.31 -13.65
N GLU A 149 0.09 4.42 -12.48
CA GLU A 149 1.51 4.70 -12.36
C GLU A 149 2.39 3.55 -12.84
N THR A 150 1.95 2.30 -12.65
CA THR A 150 2.79 1.12 -12.89
C THR A 150 2.39 0.36 -14.16
N GLY A 151 1.20 0.63 -14.69
CA GLY A 151 0.61 -0.13 -15.78
C GLY A 151 0.29 -1.56 -15.36
N LEU A 152 -0.04 -1.78 -14.08
CA LEU A 152 -0.36 -3.08 -13.50
C LEU A 152 -1.81 -3.10 -13.02
N PRO A 153 -2.51 -4.23 -13.17
CA PRO A 153 -3.81 -4.38 -12.52
C PRO A 153 -3.64 -4.47 -10.99
N VAL A 154 -4.65 -4.02 -10.25
CA VAL A 154 -4.68 -4.08 -8.77
C VAL A 154 -5.85 -4.94 -8.34
N VAL A 155 -5.57 -6.00 -7.58
CA VAL A 155 -6.59 -6.79 -6.89
C VAL A 155 -6.72 -6.24 -5.48
N ARG A 156 -7.84 -5.59 -5.17
CA ARG A 156 -8.11 -5.03 -3.85
C ARG A 156 -9.15 -5.86 -3.10
N ALA A 157 -8.76 -6.36 -1.93
CA ALA A 157 -9.65 -7.12 -1.04
C ALA A 157 -9.75 -6.46 0.33
N THR A 158 -10.98 -6.19 0.76
CA THR A 158 -11.29 -5.56 2.05
C THR A 158 -12.50 -6.24 2.71
N PRO A 159 -12.54 -6.41 4.05
CA PRO A 159 -13.69 -6.99 4.73
C PRO A 159 -14.96 -6.13 4.69
N THR A 160 -14.86 -4.84 5.05
CA THR A 160 -16.00 -3.92 5.19
C THR A 160 -15.89 -2.66 4.32
N GLY A 161 -14.77 -2.52 3.61
CA GLY A 161 -14.52 -1.41 2.69
C GLY A 161 -14.95 -1.74 1.27
N THR A 162 -14.38 -1.01 0.31
CA THR A 162 -14.56 -1.32 -1.11
C THR A 162 -13.53 -2.34 -1.58
N SER A 163 -14.02 -3.49 -2.01
CA SER A 163 -13.25 -4.52 -2.72
C SER A 163 -13.47 -4.37 -4.22
N ALA A 164 -12.41 -4.49 -5.02
CA ALA A 164 -12.52 -4.26 -6.46
C ALA A 164 -11.38 -4.91 -7.26
N MET A 165 -11.67 -5.26 -8.50
CA MET A 165 -10.68 -5.51 -9.54
C MET A 165 -10.44 -4.21 -10.33
N ILE A 166 -9.21 -3.72 -10.32
CA ILE A 166 -8.81 -2.50 -11.02
C ILE A 166 -7.90 -2.88 -12.19
N ASP A 167 -8.22 -2.39 -13.38
CA ASP A 167 -7.43 -2.63 -14.58
C ASP A 167 -6.11 -1.81 -14.58
N PRO A 168 -5.17 -2.09 -15.50
CA PRO A 168 -3.89 -1.37 -15.58
C PRO A 168 -4.00 0.14 -15.88
N TRP A 169 -5.18 0.63 -16.26
CA TRP A 169 -5.45 2.05 -16.53
C TRP A 169 -6.15 2.73 -15.35
N GLY A 170 -6.26 2.06 -14.20
CA GLY A 170 -6.89 2.59 -12.99
C GLY A 170 -8.40 2.57 -13.00
N ARG A 171 -9.04 1.80 -13.89
CA ARG A 171 -10.50 1.69 -13.97
C ARG A 171 -10.95 0.50 -13.16
N VAL A 172 -11.98 0.68 -12.34
CA VAL A 172 -12.66 -0.46 -11.72
C VAL A 172 -13.41 -1.21 -12.83
N ILE A 173 -13.20 -2.53 -12.92
CA ILE A 173 -13.85 -3.36 -13.93
C ILE A 173 -15.34 -3.48 -13.61
N ASP A 174 -16.18 -3.31 -14.63
CA ASP A 174 -17.64 -3.38 -14.50
C ASP A 174 -18.07 -4.72 -13.89
N GLY A 175 -18.94 -4.66 -12.87
CA GLY A 175 -19.41 -5.84 -12.14
C GLY A 175 -18.37 -6.48 -11.20
N GLN A 176 -17.17 -5.92 -11.06
CA GLN A 176 -16.10 -6.46 -10.21
C GLN A 176 -15.76 -5.52 -9.05
N ARG A 177 -16.81 -5.09 -8.36
CA ARG A 177 -16.75 -4.22 -7.19
C ARG A 177 -17.79 -4.66 -6.18
N LEU A 178 -17.41 -4.62 -4.91
CA LEU A 178 -18.30 -4.71 -3.76
C LEU A 178 -18.15 -3.43 -2.97
N ASP A 179 -19.25 -2.74 -2.73
CA ASP A 179 -19.28 -1.48 -2.01
C ASP A 179 -19.20 -1.65 -0.48
N PRO A 180 -18.87 -0.59 0.28
CA PRO A 180 -18.73 -0.69 1.72
C PRO A 180 -20.00 -1.24 2.39
N GLY A 181 -19.83 -2.34 3.14
CA GLY A 181 -20.93 -3.04 3.82
C GLY A 181 -21.59 -4.15 2.99
N GLU A 182 -21.22 -4.33 1.72
CA GLU A 182 -21.67 -5.47 0.92
C GLU A 182 -20.86 -6.72 1.24
N SER A 183 -21.55 -7.87 1.31
CA SER A 183 -20.92 -9.19 1.42
C SER A 183 -21.00 -9.90 0.08
N GLY A 184 -19.88 -10.40 -0.43
CA GLY A 184 -19.88 -11.12 -1.69
C GLY A 184 -18.51 -11.66 -2.08
N VAL A 185 -18.45 -12.24 -3.29
CA VAL A 185 -17.22 -12.72 -3.91
C VAL A 185 -17.11 -12.11 -5.29
N ILE A 186 -15.93 -11.58 -5.62
CA ILE A 186 -15.60 -11.13 -6.97
C ILE A 186 -14.81 -12.28 -7.62
N ASP A 187 -15.42 -12.95 -8.60
CA ASP A 187 -14.74 -13.92 -9.46
C ASP A 187 -14.27 -13.21 -10.74
N ALA A 188 -12.96 -13.09 -10.90
CA ALA A 188 -12.33 -12.26 -11.91
C ALA A 188 -11.11 -12.93 -12.53
N ARG A 189 -10.97 -12.81 -13.85
CA ARG A 189 -9.69 -13.08 -14.50
C ARG A 189 -8.74 -11.92 -14.24
N LEU A 190 -7.51 -12.24 -13.87
CA LEU A 190 -6.47 -11.23 -13.70
C LEU A 190 -6.20 -10.55 -15.06
N PRO A 191 -6.39 -9.23 -15.20
CA PRO A 191 -6.08 -8.52 -16.44
C PRO A 191 -4.59 -8.58 -16.76
N HIS A 192 -4.24 -8.44 -18.03
CA HIS A 192 -2.85 -8.35 -18.43
C HIS A 192 -2.28 -6.95 -18.13
N PRO A 193 -1.06 -6.84 -17.57
CA PRO A 193 -0.33 -5.59 -17.50
C PRO A 193 -0.19 -4.90 -18.86
N THR A 194 -0.10 -3.58 -18.84
CA THR A 194 0.49 -2.85 -19.97
C THR A 194 2.02 -2.97 -19.93
N GLY A 195 2.70 -2.32 -20.88
CA GLY A 195 4.11 -2.00 -20.73
C GLY A 195 4.37 -1.06 -19.55
N ILE A 196 5.63 -0.96 -19.13
CA ILE A 196 6.08 0.00 -18.13
C ILE A 196 5.77 1.43 -18.60
N THR A 197 5.04 2.17 -17.78
CA THR A 197 4.64 3.55 -18.06
C THR A 197 5.82 4.51 -18.00
N LEU A 198 5.63 5.75 -18.46
CA LEU A 198 6.65 6.79 -18.29
C LEU A 198 6.97 7.03 -16.82
N TYR A 199 5.93 7.14 -15.98
CA TYR A 199 6.10 7.31 -14.53
C TYR A 199 6.83 6.11 -13.89
N GLY A 200 6.50 4.88 -14.28
CA GLY A 200 7.19 3.68 -13.79
C GLY A 200 8.69 3.63 -14.15
N ARG A 201 9.13 4.38 -15.18
CA ARG A 201 10.55 4.48 -15.57
C ARG A 201 11.31 5.55 -14.78
N ILE A 202 10.71 6.72 -14.58
CA ILE A 202 11.42 7.91 -14.09
C ILE A 202 10.91 8.43 -12.73
N GLY A 203 9.84 7.85 -12.20
CA GLY A 203 9.21 8.25 -10.95
C GLY A 203 8.87 9.73 -10.90
N ASP A 204 9.17 10.36 -9.77
CA ASP A 204 8.86 11.77 -9.50
C ASP A 204 9.81 12.76 -10.19
N LEU A 205 10.70 12.31 -11.08
CA LEU A 205 11.69 13.17 -11.74
C LEU A 205 11.04 14.37 -12.44
N LEU A 206 9.96 14.15 -13.20
CA LEU A 206 9.26 15.24 -13.91
C LEU A 206 8.60 16.22 -12.94
N PHE A 207 8.09 15.72 -11.81
CA PHE A 207 7.51 16.57 -10.77
C PHE A 207 8.60 17.49 -10.17
N TRP A 208 9.74 16.93 -9.76
CA TRP A 208 10.83 17.73 -9.20
C TRP A 208 11.43 18.71 -10.21
N LEU A 209 11.53 18.31 -11.48
CA LEU A 209 11.95 19.22 -12.55
C LEU A 209 10.99 20.41 -12.68
N ALA A 210 9.68 20.15 -12.66
CA ALA A 210 8.66 21.21 -12.72
C ALA A 210 8.72 22.14 -11.51
N VAL A 211 8.95 21.60 -10.31
CA VAL A 211 9.15 22.41 -9.08
C VAL A 211 10.37 23.32 -9.21
N VAL A 212 11.51 22.78 -9.65
CA VAL A 212 12.75 23.56 -9.83
C VAL A 212 12.56 24.67 -10.87
N VAL A 213 11.93 24.36 -12.01
CA VAL A 213 11.64 25.35 -13.06
C VAL A 213 10.70 26.43 -12.53
N GLY A 214 9.64 26.05 -11.81
CA GLY A 214 8.69 27.01 -11.20
C GLY A 214 9.36 27.96 -10.21
N LEU A 215 10.24 27.43 -9.35
CA LEU A 215 11.01 28.24 -8.40
C LEU A 215 12.00 29.17 -9.12
N ALA A 216 12.66 28.69 -10.18
CA ALA A 216 13.59 29.49 -10.98
C ALA A 216 12.90 30.65 -11.70
N ILE A 217 11.67 30.46 -12.20
CA ILE A 217 10.86 31.52 -12.82
C ILE A 217 10.33 32.52 -11.77
N GLY A 218 9.94 32.04 -10.58
CA GLY A 218 9.41 32.88 -9.50
C GLY A 218 10.45 33.72 -8.75
N ALA A 219 11.71 33.28 -8.69
CA ALA A 219 12.80 33.96 -7.99
C ALA A 219 13.16 35.37 -8.53
N PRO A 220 13.26 35.62 -9.87
CA PRO A 220 13.65 36.93 -10.38
C PRO A 220 12.59 38.04 -10.22
N TRP A 221 11.30 37.72 -10.01
CA TRP A 221 10.23 38.73 -9.90
C TRP A 221 10.24 39.48 -8.56
N ARG A 222 10.74 38.86 -7.47
CA ARG A 222 10.86 39.53 -6.16
C ARG A 222 12.01 40.56 -6.09
N LYS A 223 13.00 40.49 -6.98
CA LYS A 223 14.11 41.47 -7.02
C LYS A 223 13.82 42.68 -7.93
N LEU A 224 13.02 42.53 -8.98
CA LEU A 224 12.68 43.67 -9.85
C LEU A 224 11.61 44.61 -9.26
N SER A 225 10.68 44.11 -8.43
CA SER A 225 9.63 44.94 -7.81
C SER A 225 10.11 45.84 -6.66
N ARG A 226 11.34 45.67 -6.14
CA ARG A 226 11.88 46.48 -5.03
C ARG A 226 12.77 47.65 -5.45
N SER A 227 13.02 47.85 -6.76
CA SER A 227 13.92 48.92 -7.24
C SER A 227 13.20 50.16 -7.82
N ARG A 228 11.87 50.25 -7.76
CA ARG A 228 11.10 51.39 -8.26
C ARG A 228 10.48 52.24 -7.15
N THR A 229 11.30 52.84 -6.29
CA THR A 229 10.94 54.06 -5.52
C THR A 229 12.22 54.73 -5.02
N VAL A 230 12.93 55.41 -5.91
CA VAL A 230 13.66 56.65 -5.57
C VAL A 230 13.56 57.54 -6.81
N VAL A 231 12.69 58.54 -6.75
CA VAL A 231 12.80 59.74 -7.59
C VAL A 231 12.77 60.92 -6.61
N PRO A 232 13.75 61.85 -6.69
CA PRO A 232 13.93 62.95 -5.74
C PRO A 232 12.80 63.98 -5.73
#